data_AF-A0A506UEF3-F1
#
_entry.id   AF-A0A506UEF3-F1
#
_cell.length_a   1.000
_cell.length_b   1.000
_cell.length_c   1.000
_cell.angle_alpha   90.00
_cell.angle_beta   90.00
_cell.angle_gamma   90.00
#
_symmetry.space_group_name_H-M   'P 1'
#
loop_
_entity.id
_entity.type
_entity.pdbx_description
1 polymer ?
#
loop_
_entity_poly.entity_id
_entity_poly.type
_entity_poly.pdbx_seq_one_letter_code
_entity_poly.pdbx_strand_id
1 'polypeptide(L)'
;MTLTCRIKRLHTCAVEQADNMLKDWFPGLFARFAFAAVLLPFFISSFRTKVEPGFFGFFHVRASAWYQIALPAVDAAGGDLSKIGFFPWGIIVLLGTYAEIILPFLIVFGLFTRIAALGMIGFIAVMSLVDITVHQVDAATIGSLFDRFPDATILDQRLLWTIPLVQLAFYGAGAISLDRLLSRFCRAA
;
A
#
# COMPACT_ATOMS: atom_id res chain seq x y z
N MET A 1 -46.01 5.09 -22.82
CA MET A 1 -44.65 5.13 -22.23
C MET A 1 -43.67 4.72 -23.31
N THR A 2 -42.78 5.63 -23.74
CA THR A 2 -41.86 5.43 -24.87
C THR A 2 -40.83 4.33 -24.56
N LEU A 3 -40.29 3.68 -25.61
CA LEU A 3 -39.25 2.65 -25.48
C LEU A 3 -38.06 3.13 -24.63
N THR A 4 -37.65 4.38 -24.83
CA THR A 4 -36.58 5.05 -24.07
C THR A 4 -36.88 5.11 -22.56
N CYS A 5 -38.11 5.39 -22.16
CA CYS A 5 -38.51 5.39 -20.74
C CYS A 5 -38.46 3.98 -20.14
N ARG A 6 -38.82 2.94 -20.91
CA ARG A 6 -38.73 1.55 -20.44
C ARG A 6 -37.27 1.13 -20.25
N ILE A 7 -36.39 1.45 -21.19
CA ILE A 7 -34.94 1.14 -21.11
C ILE A 7 -34.32 1.86 -19.91
N LYS A 8 -34.56 3.17 -19.74
CA LYS A 8 -34.06 3.92 -18.58
C LYS A 8 -34.51 3.29 -17.27
N ARG A 9 -35.80 2.94 -17.15
CA ARG A 9 -36.35 2.33 -15.93
C ARG A 9 -35.72 0.97 -15.63
N LEU A 10 -35.56 0.12 -16.64
CA LEU A 10 -34.92 -1.20 -16.48
C LEU A 10 -33.46 -1.05 -16.05
N HIS A 11 -32.70 -0.16 -16.69
CA HIS A 11 -31.32 0.14 -16.32
C HIS A 11 -31.21 0.63 -14.87
N THR A 12 -31.99 1.64 -14.50
CA THR A 12 -31.95 2.20 -13.13
C THR A 12 -32.32 1.13 -12.09
N CYS A 13 -33.37 0.35 -12.33
CA CYS A 13 -33.77 -0.70 -11.40
C CYS A 13 -32.70 -1.79 -11.25
N ALA A 14 -32.07 -2.21 -12.35
CA ALA A 14 -30.99 -3.20 -12.31
C ALA A 14 -29.75 -2.68 -11.55
N VAL A 15 -29.35 -1.43 -11.79
CA VAL A 15 -28.21 -0.80 -11.10
C VAL A 15 -28.50 -0.62 -9.61
N GLU A 16 -29.68 -0.12 -9.25
CA GLU A 16 -30.08 0.03 -7.84
C GLU A 16 -30.12 -1.30 -7.10
N GLN A 17 -30.60 -2.36 -7.75
CA GLN A 17 -30.61 -3.69 -7.16
C GLN A 17 -29.18 -4.20 -6.93
N ALA A 18 -28.30 -4.07 -7.91
CA ALA A 18 -26.91 -4.46 -7.79
C ALA A 18 -26.18 -3.66 -6.69
N ASP A 19 -26.36 -2.34 -6.67
CA ASP A 19 -25.76 -1.46 -5.66
C ASP A 19 -26.20 -1.87 -4.24
N ASN A 20 -27.51 -2.08 -4.02
CA ASN A 20 -28.02 -2.52 -2.72
C ASN A 20 -27.45 -3.87 -2.26
N MET A 21 -27.18 -4.79 -3.19
CA MET A 21 -26.59 -6.09 -2.87
C MET A 21 -25.08 -6.04 -2.58
N LEU A 22 -24.37 -5.10 -3.20
CA LEU A 22 -22.90 -5.08 -3.22
C LEU A 22 -22.29 -4.01 -2.31
N LYS A 23 -22.95 -2.86 -2.12
CA LYS A 23 -22.38 -1.64 -1.51
C LYS A 23 -21.69 -1.86 -0.16
N ASP A 24 -22.22 -2.76 0.66
CA ASP A 24 -21.75 -2.93 2.04
C ASP A 24 -20.45 -3.74 2.14
N TRP A 25 -20.17 -4.63 1.18
CA TRP A 25 -19.05 -5.58 1.27
C TRP A 25 -18.11 -5.53 0.07
N PHE A 26 -18.64 -5.34 -1.13
CA PHE A 26 -17.89 -5.53 -2.37
C PHE A 26 -16.80 -4.48 -2.59
N PRO A 27 -17.05 -3.15 -2.48
CA PRO A 27 -16.01 -2.16 -2.80
C PRO A 27 -14.76 -2.30 -1.92
N GLY A 28 -14.96 -2.46 -0.61
CA GLY A 28 -13.86 -2.62 0.34
C GLY A 28 -13.15 -3.97 0.23
N LEU A 29 -13.88 -5.06 -0.03
CA LEU A 29 -13.27 -6.37 -0.25
C LEU A 29 -12.49 -6.42 -1.56
N PHE A 30 -13.05 -5.86 -2.63
CA PHE A 30 -12.42 -5.82 -3.95
C PHE A 30 -11.14 -4.99 -3.94
N ALA A 31 -11.14 -3.82 -3.30
CA ALA A 31 -9.93 -3.01 -3.18
C ALA A 31 -8.82 -3.73 -2.41
N ARG A 32 -9.15 -4.44 -1.31
CA ARG A 32 -8.18 -5.27 -0.57
C ARG A 32 -7.70 -6.46 -1.38
N PHE A 33 -8.59 -7.10 -2.14
CA PHE A 33 -8.23 -8.18 -3.04
C PHE A 33 -7.27 -7.70 -4.14
N ALA A 34 -7.55 -6.57 -4.80
CA ALA A 34 -6.67 -5.99 -5.82
C ALA A 34 -5.29 -5.66 -5.23
N PHE A 35 -5.25 -5.05 -4.04
CA PHE A 35 -4.01 -4.81 -3.30
C PHE A 35 -3.28 -6.12 -3.00
N ALA A 36 -3.98 -7.15 -2.50
CA ALA A 36 -3.40 -8.45 -2.18
C ALA A 36 -2.82 -9.16 -3.41
N ALA A 37 -3.51 -9.06 -4.55
CA ALA A 37 -3.12 -9.74 -5.77
C ALA A 37 -1.89 -9.10 -6.42
N VAL A 38 -1.79 -7.77 -6.40
CA VAL A 38 -0.77 -7.04 -7.17
C VAL A 38 0.38 -6.53 -6.30
N LEU A 39 0.10 -6.10 -5.06
CA LEU A 39 1.07 -5.39 -4.23
C LEU A 39 1.64 -6.23 -3.11
N LEU A 40 0.85 -7.11 -2.50
CA LEU A 40 1.34 -7.95 -1.40
C LEU A 40 2.58 -8.79 -1.79
N PRO A 41 2.65 -9.45 -2.97
CA PRO A 41 3.86 -10.19 -3.36
C PRO A 41 5.09 -9.30 -3.52
N PHE A 42 4.91 -8.08 -4.05
CA PHE A 42 5.97 -7.07 -4.17
C PHE A 42 6.51 -6.69 -2.79
N PHE A 43 5.63 -6.29 -1.86
CA PHE A 43 6.05 -5.85 -0.53
C PHE A 43 6.63 -6.98 0.33
N ILE A 44 6.11 -8.21 0.23
CA ILE A 44 6.73 -9.37 0.88
C ILE A 44 8.14 -9.61 0.33
N SER A 45 8.32 -9.52 -0.98
CA SER A 45 9.63 -9.71 -1.61
C SER A 45 10.60 -8.61 -1.19
N SER A 46 10.15 -7.35 -1.19
CA SER A 46 10.92 -6.19 -0.72
C SER A 46 11.37 -6.37 0.73
N PHE A 47 10.45 -6.72 1.64
CA PHE A 47 10.75 -6.96 3.05
C PHE A 47 11.80 -8.05 3.24
N ARG A 48 11.69 -9.16 2.50
CA ARG A 48 12.67 -10.27 2.57
C ARG A 48 14.09 -9.87 2.15
N THR A 49 14.25 -8.81 1.36
CA THR A 49 15.60 -8.29 1.04
C THR A 49 16.22 -7.50 2.18
N LYS A 50 15.43 -7.09 3.18
CA LYS A 50 15.83 -6.22 4.29
C LYS A 50 16.03 -6.95 5.62
N VAL A 51 15.61 -8.21 5.73
CA VAL A 51 15.72 -9.02 6.96
C VAL A 51 16.45 -10.33 6.71
N GLU A 52 17.15 -10.86 7.71
CA GLU A 52 17.86 -12.14 7.62
C GLU A 52 16.94 -13.28 7.17
N PRO A 53 17.45 -14.34 6.51
CA PRO A 53 16.64 -15.48 6.12
C PRO A 53 16.34 -16.36 7.34
N GLY A 54 15.30 -17.19 7.23
CA GLY A 54 14.89 -18.11 8.29
C GLY A 54 13.75 -17.57 9.17
N PHE A 55 13.22 -18.44 10.03
CA PHE A 55 12.00 -18.17 10.79
C PHE A 55 12.12 -16.96 11.73
N PHE A 56 13.30 -16.76 12.33
CA PHE A 56 13.58 -15.64 13.23
C PHE A 56 14.33 -14.48 12.56
N GLY A 57 14.52 -14.54 11.25
CA GLY A 57 15.32 -13.54 10.53
C GLY A 57 14.70 -12.13 10.55
N PHE A 58 13.39 -12.02 10.76
CA PHE A 58 12.71 -10.74 10.91
C PHE A 58 13.14 -9.94 12.15
N PHE A 59 13.80 -10.54 13.14
CA PHE A 59 14.39 -9.82 14.28
C PHE A 59 15.70 -9.11 13.95
N HIS A 60 16.32 -9.46 12.82
CA HIS A 60 17.62 -8.96 12.40
C HIS A 60 17.52 -8.24 11.05
N VAL A 61 17.60 -6.92 11.10
CA VAL A 61 17.65 -6.08 9.91
C VAL A 61 19.04 -6.15 9.28
N ARG A 62 19.08 -6.46 7.97
CA ARG A 62 20.32 -6.58 7.21
C ARG A 62 20.94 -5.22 6.91
N ALA A 63 22.23 -5.23 6.61
CA ALA A 63 22.92 -4.07 6.06
C ALA A 63 22.22 -3.51 4.81
N SER A 64 21.67 -4.37 3.93
CA SER A 64 20.95 -3.96 2.72
C SER A 64 19.79 -2.99 3.00
N ALA A 65 19.12 -3.09 4.14
CA ALA A 65 18.05 -2.16 4.51
C ALA A 65 18.57 -0.73 4.71
N TRP A 66 19.78 -0.58 5.27
CA TRP A 66 20.41 0.72 5.47
C TRP A 66 20.76 1.38 4.13
N TYR A 67 21.29 0.61 3.18
CA TYR A 67 21.58 1.12 1.84
C TYR A 67 20.31 1.49 1.05
N GLN A 68 19.20 0.78 1.26
CA GLN A 68 17.94 1.10 0.57
C GLN A 68 17.20 2.29 1.21
N ILE A 69 17.21 2.42 2.53
CA ILE A 69 16.38 3.42 3.23
C ILE A 69 17.16 4.68 3.60
N ALA A 70 18.44 4.55 3.96
CA ALA A 70 19.24 5.61 4.57
C ALA A 70 20.60 5.80 3.89
N LEU A 71 20.67 5.59 2.56
CA LEU A 71 21.91 5.70 1.78
C LEU A 71 22.72 6.98 2.08
N PRO A 72 22.13 8.19 2.20
CA PRO A 72 22.90 9.40 2.48
C PRO A 72 23.64 9.34 3.83
N ALA A 73 23.06 8.66 4.83
CA ALA A 73 23.70 8.46 6.12
C ALA A 73 24.83 7.44 6.06
N VAL A 74 24.64 6.39 5.26
CA VAL A 74 25.67 5.36 5.01
C VAL A 74 26.87 5.96 4.29
N ASP A 75 26.63 6.78 3.27
CA ASP A 75 27.68 7.48 2.53
C ASP A 75 28.44 8.46 3.43
N ALA A 76 27.72 9.24 4.25
CA ALA A 76 28.34 10.16 5.21
C ALA A 76 29.20 9.45 6.27
N ALA A 77 28.87 8.20 6.59
CA ALA A 77 29.64 7.35 7.50
C ALA A 77 30.78 6.57 6.80
N GLY A 78 30.95 6.74 5.48
CA GLY A 78 31.94 5.99 4.69
C GLY A 78 31.65 4.49 4.61
N GLY A 79 30.37 4.09 4.68
CA GLY A 79 29.92 2.69 4.66
C GLY A 79 29.95 1.97 6.01
N ASP A 80 30.42 2.62 7.08
CA ASP A 80 30.49 2.03 8.41
C ASP A 80 29.18 2.28 9.20
N LEU A 81 28.29 1.28 9.18
CA LEU A 81 26.99 1.35 9.86
C LEU A 81 27.09 1.59 11.37
N SER A 82 28.21 1.22 12.01
CA SER A 82 28.40 1.42 13.46
C SER A 82 28.53 2.89 13.86
N LYS A 83 28.85 3.77 12.89
CA LYS A 83 28.98 5.22 13.09
C LYS A 83 27.67 5.97 12.89
N ILE A 84 26.62 5.29 12.41
CA ILE A 84 25.33 5.92 12.16
C ILE A 84 24.53 5.91 13.46
N GLY A 85 24.14 7.11 13.92
CA GLY A 85 23.32 7.26 15.11
C GLY A 85 21.96 6.58 14.99
N PHE A 86 21.50 5.96 16.08
CA PHE A 86 20.17 5.34 16.13
C PHE A 86 19.05 6.35 15.87
N PHE A 87 19.18 7.57 16.40
CA PHE A 87 18.30 8.69 16.08
C PHE A 87 18.99 9.65 15.10
N PRO A 88 18.37 10.01 13.97
CA PRO A 88 17.06 9.56 13.48
C PRO A 88 17.12 8.25 12.65
N TRP A 89 18.30 7.89 12.13
CA TRP A 89 18.43 6.93 11.03
C TRP A 89 18.05 5.49 11.37
N GLY A 90 18.49 4.98 12.52
CA GLY A 90 18.12 3.64 12.98
C GLY A 90 16.60 3.48 13.11
N ILE A 91 15.91 4.48 13.68
CA ILE A 91 14.45 4.46 13.77
C ILE A 91 13.81 4.44 12.38
N ILE A 92 14.28 5.28 11.45
CA ILE A 92 13.74 5.34 10.09
C ILE A 92 13.92 3.99 9.37
N VAL A 93 15.09 3.36 9.48
CA VAL A 93 15.37 2.05 8.87
C VAL A 93 14.47 0.96 9.45
N LEU A 94 14.29 0.93 10.78
CA LEU A 94 13.39 -0.03 11.42
C LEU A 94 11.94 0.20 11.00
N LEU A 95 11.44 1.44 11.10
CA LEU A 95 10.08 1.79 10.73
C LEU A 95 9.81 1.50 9.25
N GLY A 96 10.72 1.89 8.36
CA GLY A 96 10.61 1.62 6.94
C GLY A 96 10.57 0.13 6.64
N THR A 97 11.49 -0.64 7.23
CA THR A 97 11.54 -2.11 7.06
C THR A 97 10.26 -2.78 7.53
N TYR A 98 9.79 -2.49 8.74
CA TYR A 98 8.59 -3.16 9.27
C TYR A 98 7.28 -2.63 8.68
N ALA A 99 7.24 -1.38 8.20
CA ALA A 99 6.08 -0.84 7.49
C ALA A 99 5.82 -1.61 6.19
N GLU A 100 6.87 -2.09 5.50
CA GLU A 100 6.75 -2.92 4.27
C GLU A 100 6.00 -4.23 4.49
N ILE A 101 5.83 -4.70 5.72
CA ILE A 101 5.10 -5.94 5.99
C ILE A 101 3.82 -5.68 6.78
N ILE A 102 3.88 -4.82 7.81
CA ILE A 102 2.73 -4.56 8.69
C ILE A 102 1.60 -3.87 7.93
N LEU A 103 1.88 -2.79 7.19
CA LEU A 103 0.83 -2.04 6.48
C LEU A 103 0.11 -2.91 5.44
N PRO A 104 0.81 -3.67 4.57
CA PRO A 104 0.14 -4.59 3.65
C PRO A 104 -0.79 -5.59 4.33
N PHE A 105 -0.37 -6.20 5.45
CA PHE A 105 -1.21 -7.17 6.16
C PHE A 105 -2.43 -6.51 6.81
N LEU A 106 -2.27 -5.32 7.39
CA LEU A 106 -3.39 -4.53 7.92
C LEU A 106 -4.43 -4.22 6.82
N ILE A 107 -3.96 -3.86 5.63
CA ILE A 107 -4.83 -3.65 4.46
C ILE A 107 -5.57 -4.93 4.10
N VAL A 108 -4.86 -6.04 3.88
CA VAL A 108 -5.45 -7.29 3.37
C VAL A 108 -6.53 -7.82 4.33
N PHE A 109 -6.24 -7.86 5.63
CA PHE A 109 -7.21 -8.32 6.63
C PHE A 109 -8.29 -7.28 6.95
N GLY A 110 -8.11 -6.03 6.49
CA GLY A 110 -9.02 -4.94 6.76
C GLY A 110 -9.07 -4.59 8.24
N LEU A 111 -7.90 -4.34 8.83
CA LEU A 111 -7.71 -3.94 10.23
C LEU A 111 -7.14 -2.51 10.30
N PHE A 112 -7.81 -1.61 11.01
CA PHE A 112 -7.55 -0.17 11.02
C PHE A 112 -7.43 0.39 9.61
N THR A 113 -8.31 -0.05 8.71
CA THR A 113 -8.10 0.02 7.26
C THR A 113 -7.87 1.44 6.74
N ARG A 114 -8.59 2.42 7.27
CA ARG A 114 -8.43 3.83 6.85
C ARG A 114 -7.05 4.37 7.21
N ILE A 115 -6.58 4.07 8.43
CA ILE A 115 -5.26 4.50 8.92
C ILE A 115 -4.17 3.75 8.16
N ALA A 116 -4.31 2.44 7.99
CA ALA A 116 -3.38 1.63 7.22
C ALA A 116 -3.29 2.11 5.76
N ALA A 117 -4.40 2.50 5.14
CA ALA A 117 -4.43 2.98 3.77
C ALA A 117 -3.71 4.33 3.62
N LEU A 118 -3.96 5.28 4.52
CA LEU A 118 -3.24 6.54 4.54
C LEU A 118 -1.74 6.34 4.80
N GLY A 119 -1.39 5.46 5.75
CA GLY A 119 -0.01 5.08 6.02
C GLY A 119 0.67 4.47 4.79
N MET A 120 -0.03 3.59 4.07
CA MET A 120 0.48 2.94 2.86
C MET A 120 0.67 3.94 1.70
N ILE A 121 -0.25 4.90 1.53
CA ILE A 121 -0.10 5.98 0.55
C ILE A 121 1.13 6.83 0.88
N GLY A 122 1.27 7.24 2.15
CA GLY A 122 2.45 7.97 2.61
C GLY A 122 3.75 7.19 2.41
N PHE A 123 3.72 5.88 2.69
CA PHE A 123 4.85 4.98 2.48
C PHE A 123 5.26 4.91 1.00
N ILE A 124 4.31 4.74 0.08
CA ILE A 124 4.57 4.75 -1.38
C ILE A 124 5.11 6.11 -1.82
N ALA A 125 4.62 7.21 -1.26
CA ALA A 125 5.12 8.55 -1.59
C ALA A 125 6.58 8.73 -1.15
N VAL A 126 6.92 8.34 0.08
CA VAL A 126 8.31 8.40 0.60
C VAL A 126 9.22 7.48 -0.20
N MET A 127 8.79 6.24 -0.48
CA MET A 127 9.53 5.32 -1.35
C MET A 127 9.81 5.96 -2.72
N SER A 128 8.83 6.63 -3.32
CA SER A 128 9.01 7.32 -4.61
C SER A 128 10.01 8.44 -4.54
N LEU A 129 9.96 9.23 -3.48
CA LEU A 129 10.92 10.30 -3.26
C LEU A 129 12.33 9.73 -3.11
N VAL A 130 12.50 8.66 -2.32
CA VAL A 130 13.81 8.02 -2.11
C VAL A 130 14.33 7.43 -3.41
N ASP A 131 13.51 6.72 -4.19
CA ASP A 131 13.95 6.14 -5.46
C ASP A 131 14.44 7.23 -6.45
N ILE A 132 13.73 8.36 -6.52
CA ILE A 132 14.09 9.48 -7.40
C ILE A 132 15.32 10.22 -6.87
N THR A 133 15.27 10.66 -5.61
CA THR A 133 16.25 11.64 -5.07
C THR A 133 17.49 10.99 -4.47
N VAL A 134 17.40 9.75 -4.03
CA VAL A 134 18.50 9.02 -3.41
C VAL A 134 19.05 7.96 -4.36
N HIS A 135 18.19 7.13 -4.94
CA HIS A 135 18.63 6.05 -5.84
C HIS A 135 18.85 6.54 -7.27
N GLN A 136 18.41 7.77 -7.60
CA GLN A 136 18.66 8.44 -8.88
C GLN A 136 18.32 7.53 -10.07
N VAL A 137 17.17 6.85 -9.96
CA VAL A 137 16.69 5.97 -11.03
C VAL A 137 16.49 6.75 -12.33
N ASP A 138 16.62 6.06 -13.46
CA ASP A 138 16.61 6.68 -14.77
C ASP A 138 15.24 7.26 -15.15
N ALA A 139 15.24 8.15 -16.16
CA ALA A 139 14.03 8.85 -16.59
C ALA A 139 12.91 7.92 -17.07
N ALA A 140 13.22 6.74 -17.63
CA ALA A 140 12.19 5.79 -18.05
C ALA A 140 11.55 5.08 -16.85
N THR A 141 12.33 4.78 -15.81
CA THR A 141 11.79 4.26 -14.53
C THR A 141 10.88 5.27 -13.83
N ILE A 142 11.23 6.57 -13.88
CA ILE A 142 10.39 7.66 -13.37
C ILE A 142 9.11 7.78 -14.21
N GLY A 143 9.26 7.89 -15.52
CA GLY A 143 8.18 8.03 -16.49
C GLY A 143 7.53 9.41 -16.53
N SER A 144 6.36 9.47 -17.16
CA SER A 144 5.54 10.67 -17.23
C SER A 144 4.05 10.32 -17.20
N LEU A 145 3.24 11.17 -16.57
CA LEU A 145 1.78 11.03 -16.67
C LEU A 145 1.29 11.54 -18.03
N PHE A 146 0.16 10.99 -18.49
CA PHE A 146 -0.52 11.39 -19.74
C PHE A 146 0.24 11.08 -21.03
N ASP A 147 1.11 10.07 -21.00
CA ASP A 147 1.73 9.54 -22.22
C ASP A 147 0.93 8.33 -22.77
N ARG A 148 1.46 7.73 -23.84
CA ARG A 148 0.82 6.62 -24.54
C ARG A 148 0.88 5.31 -23.76
N PHE A 149 1.91 5.10 -22.94
CA PHE A 149 2.24 3.80 -22.36
C PHE A 149 2.34 3.94 -20.84
N PRO A 150 1.33 3.48 -20.08
CA PRO A 150 1.32 3.63 -18.62
C PRO A 150 2.09 2.50 -17.93
N ASP A 151 3.36 2.31 -18.31
CA ASP A 151 4.21 1.20 -17.84
C ASP A 151 5.35 1.64 -16.91
N ALA A 152 5.55 2.95 -16.70
CA ALA A 152 6.60 3.44 -15.82
C ALA A 152 6.38 3.03 -14.36
N THR A 153 7.45 2.57 -13.72
CA THR A 153 7.38 1.94 -12.39
C THR A 153 7.05 2.95 -11.29
N ILE A 154 7.37 4.23 -11.48
CA ILE A 154 7.09 5.26 -10.48
C ILE A 154 5.77 5.98 -10.79
N LEU A 155 5.72 6.87 -11.79
CA LEU A 155 4.55 7.75 -11.92
C LEU A 155 3.27 6.99 -12.28
N ASP A 156 3.31 6.06 -13.23
CA ASP A 156 2.12 5.31 -13.65
C ASP A 156 1.74 4.24 -12.65
N GLN A 157 2.67 3.31 -12.38
CA GLN A 157 2.36 2.16 -11.54
C GLN A 157 2.01 2.60 -10.12
N ARG A 158 2.73 3.55 -9.50
CA ARG A 158 2.41 3.96 -8.12
C ARG A 158 1.12 4.76 -8.03
N LEU A 159 0.75 5.51 -9.07
CA LEU A 159 -0.59 6.07 -9.17
C LEU A 159 -1.64 4.93 -9.16
N LEU A 160 -1.46 3.89 -9.98
CA LEU A 160 -2.36 2.73 -10.00
C LEU A 160 -2.38 1.97 -8.65
N TRP A 161 -1.24 1.88 -7.95
CA TRP A 161 -1.14 1.26 -6.63
C TRP A 161 -1.95 2.03 -5.58
N THR A 162 -2.05 3.35 -5.72
CA THR A 162 -2.83 4.19 -4.80
C THR A 162 -4.34 4.08 -5.00
N ILE A 163 -4.83 3.66 -6.16
CA ILE A 163 -6.28 3.54 -6.43
C ILE A 163 -7.01 2.67 -5.39
N PRO A 164 -6.61 1.41 -5.11
CA PRO A 164 -7.28 0.61 -4.07
C PRO A 164 -7.10 1.24 -2.68
N LEU A 165 -5.99 1.93 -2.41
CA LEU A 165 -5.74 2.56 -1.11
C LEU A 165 -6.63 3.79 -0.88
N VAL A 166 -6.81 4.63 -1.89
CA VAL A 166 -7.73 5.78 -1.86
C VAL A 166 -9.16 5.28 -1.62
N GLN A 167 -9.57 4.22 -2.32
CA GLN A 167 -10.86 3.59 -2.11
C GLN A 167 -11.03 3.15 -0.65
N LEU A 168 -10.03 2.48 -0.07
CA LEU A 168 -10.07 2.02 1.32
C LEU A 168 -10.02 3.18 2.34
N ALA A 169 -9.29 4.25 2.05
CA ALA A 169 -9.21 5.42 2.91
C ALA A 169 -10.55 6.14 3.05
N PHE A 170 -11.31 6.29 1.94
CA PHE A 170 -12.59 6.99 1.93
C PHE A 170 -13.79 6.10 2.25
N TYR A 171 -13.85 4.89 1.72
CA TYR A 171 -15.01 4.00 1.84
C TYR A 171 -14.83 2.91 2.91
N GLY A 172 -13.60 2.67 3.38
CA GLY A 172 -13.31 1.70 4.43
C GLY A 172 -13.21 0.24 3.95
N ALA A 173 -13.11 -0.68 4.91
CA ALA A 173 -12.77 -2.09 4.68
C ALA A 173 -13.88 -2.96 4.04
N GLY A 174 -15.13 -2.48 4.08
CA GLY A 174 -16.32 -3.28 3.78
C GLY A 174 -16.71 -4.24 4.91
N ALA A 175 -17.88 -4.88 4.78
CA ALA A 175 -18.47 -5.73 5.82
C ALA A 175 -17.71 -7.04 6.11
N ILE A 176 -16.86 -7.51 5.18
CA ILE A 176 -16.05 -8.73 5.34
C ILE A 176 -14.63 -8.33 5.76
N SER A 177 -14.46 -7.83 6.98
CA SER A 177 -13.19 -7.27 7.47
C SER A 177 -13.03 -7.43 8.98
N LEU A 178 -11.78 -7.35 9.46
CA LEU A 178 -11.51 -7.31 10.90
C LEU A 178 -12.05 -6.02 11.55
N ASP A 179 -12.09 -4.89 10.85
CA ASP A 179 -12.74 -3.66 11.30
C ASP A 179 -14.23 -3.90 11.62
N ARG A 180 -14.94 -4.61 10.73
CA ARG A 180 -16.35 -4.96 10.97
C ARG A 180 -16.48 -5.88 12.18
N LEU A 181 -15.60 -6.88 12.31
CA LEU A 181 -15.61 -7.81 13.43
C LEU A 181 -15.37 -7.09 14.77
N LEU A 182 -14.34 -6.25 14.86
CA LEU A 182 -14.03 -5.45 16.05
C LEU A 182 -15.18 -4.51 16.42
N SER A 183 -15.80 -3.85 15.43
CA SER A 183 -16.94 -2.97 15.67
C SER A 183 -18.20 -3.69 16.19
N ARG A 184 -18.29 -5.01 16.03
CA ARG A 184 -19.35 -5.83 16.63
C ARG A 184 -19.03 -6.18 18.08
N PHE A 185 -17.78 -6.54 18.38
CA PHE A 185 -17.33 -6.81 19.74
C PHE A 185 -17.45 -5.59 20.65
N CYS A 186 -17.03 -4.41 20.20
CA CYS A 186 -17.14 -3.18 21.01
C CYS A 186 -18.58 -2.71 21.25
N ARG A 187 -19.57 -3.19 20.49
CA ARG A 187 -20.99 -2.88 20.74
C ARG A 187 -21.65 -3.88 21.69
N ALA A 188 -21.03 -5.04 21.89
CA ALA A 188 -21.53 -6.11 22.76
C ALA A 188 -20.95 -6.03 24.19
N ALA A 189 -19.90 -5.24 24.39
CA ALA A 189 -19.31 -4.89 25.68
C ALA A 189 -19.91 -3.59 26.21
#